data_AF-A0A2D6JL77-F1
#
_entry.id   AF-A0A2D6JL77-F1
#
_cell.length_a   1.000
_cell.length_b   1.000
_cell.length_c   1.000
_cell.angle_alpha   90.00
_cell.angle_beta   90.00
_cell.angle_gamma   90.00
#
_symmetry.space_group_name_H-M   'P 1'
#
loop_
_entity.id
_entity.type
_entity.pdbx_description
1 polymer ?
#
loop_
_entity_poly.entity_id
_entity_poly.type
_entity_poly.pdbx_seq_one_letter_code
_entity_poly.pdbx_strand_id
1 'polypeptide(L)'
;MSRALRRAQQKVGNRLQKKNWDRFKDVTIEGRELVKQSEKLKGHHPDQVFKNNKYIVQIFHDIKRKGSVYTRVMVRRSDAKAIYSWQDLYRIKNEIFGEEIEAIQFMPPKSELIDAANLYWFFIEQNQLKGEK
;
A
#
# COMPACT_ATOMS: atom_id res chain seq x y z
N MET A 1 14.42 -12.54 7.61
CA MET A 1 13.99 -13.44 6.51
C MET A 1 15.21 -14.09 5.87
N SER A 2 15.15 -15.38 5.49
CA SER A 2 16.26 -16.04 4.78
C SER A 2 16.37 -15.58 3.32
N ARG A 3 17.59 -15.60 2.75
CA ARG A 3 17.85 -15.22 1.35
C ARG A 3 17.05 -16.06 0.35
N ALA A 4 16.84 -17.35 0.66
CA ALA A 4 16.06 -18.27 -0.14
C ALA A 4 14.58 -17.85 -0.20
N LEU A 5 13.99 -17.49 0.94
CA LEU A 5 12.60 -17.03 1.02
C LEU A 5 12.38 -15.75 0.21
N ARG A 6 13.31 -14.78 0.31
CA ARG A 6 13.24 -13.53 -0.48
C ARG A 6 13.28 -13.82 -1.99
N ARG A 7 14.14 -14.73 -2.45
CA ARG A 7 14.21 -15.15 -3.86
C ARG A 7 12.93 -15.84 -4.33
N ALA A 8 12.36 -16.71 -3.51
CA ALA A 8 11.10 -17.39 -3.82
C ALA A 8 9.95 -16.38 -3.97
N GLN A 9 9.81 -15.45 -3.01
CA GLN A 9 8.81 -14.38 -3.08
C GLN A 9 8.98 -13.51 -4.33
N GLN A 10 10.22 -13.14 -4.65
CA GLN A 10 10.55 -12.39 -5.87
C GLN A 10 10.10 -13.12 -7.14
N LYS A 11 10.37 -14.42 -7.25
CA LYS A 11 10.00 -15.24 -8.42
C LYS A 11 8.48 -15.31 -8.58
N VAL A 12 7.75 -15.46 -7.47
CA VAL A 12 6.28 -15.42 -7.47
C VAL A 12 5.78 -14.05 -7.93
N GLY A 13 6.32 -12.97 -7.38
CA GLY A 13 6.01 -11.60 -7.78
C GLY A 13 6.22 -11.36 -9.28
N ASN A 14 7.39 -11.73 -9.80
CA ASN A 14 7.71 -11.61 -11.22
C ASN A 14 6.71 -12.36 -12.11
N ARG A 15 6.25 -13.56 -11.69
CA ARG A 15 5.25 -14.33 -12.43
C ARG A 15 3.88 -13.64 -12.44
N LEU A 16 3.47 -13.07 -11.32
CA LEU A 16 2.20 -12.35 -11.22
C LEU A 16 2.20 -11.06 -12.04
N GLN A 17 3.33 -10.36 -12.10
CA GLN A 17 3.48 -9.14 -12.91
C GLN A 17 3.24 -9.35 -14.42
N LYS A 18 3.49 -10.56 -14.93
CA LYS A 18 3.24 -10.91 -16.34
C LYS A 18 1.76 -11.12 -16.68
N LYS A 19 0.89 -11.22 -15.68
CA LYS A 19 -0.56 -11.39 -15.88
C LYS A 19 -1.24 -10.04 -16.16
N ASN A 20 -2.45 -10.10 -16.71
CA ASN A 20 -3.34 -8.94 -16.82
C ASN A 20 -3.77 -8.45 -15.44
N TRP A 21 -4.03 -7.15 -15.30
CA TRP A 21 -4.49 -6.57 -14.04
C TRP A 21 -5.82 -7.20 -13.57
N ASP A 22 -5.86 -7.70 -12.34
CA ASP A 22 -7.09 -8.16 -11.69
C ASP A 22 -7.56 -7.17 -10.61
N ARG A 23 -8.82 -7.31 -10.21
CA ARG A 23 -9.41 -6.47 -9.17
C ARG A 23 -8.73 -6.70 -7.83
N PHE A 24 -8.65 -5.64 -7.04
CA PHE A 24 -8.24 -5.75 -5.64
C PHE A 24 -9.20 -6.62 -4.83
N LYS A 25 -8.61 -7.44 -3.96
CA LYS A 25 -9.32 -8.18 -2.91
C LYS A 25 -8.88 -7.63 -1.58
N ASP A 26 -9.83 -7.45 -0.68
CA ASP A 26 -9.53 -7.24 0.73
C ASP A 26 -8.96 -8.54 1.30
N VAL A 27 -7.74 -8.46 1.82
CA VAL A 27 -7.01 -9.58 2.44
C VAL A 27 -6.57 -9.22 3.86
N THR A 28 -7.32 -8.33 4.52
CA THR A 28 -6.98 -7.79 5.84
C THR A 28 -6.91 -8.89 6.90
N ILE A 29 -7.84 -9.85 6.87
CA ILE A 29 -7.90 -10.95 7.84
C ILE A 29 -6.68 -11.85 7.69
N GLU A 30 -6.40 -12.31 6.47
CA GLU A 30 -5.25 -13.15 6.15
C GLU A 30 -3.93 -12.43 6.46
N GLY A 31 -3.87 -11.12 6.18
CA GLY A 31 -2.74 -10.27 6.53
C GLY A 31 -2.50 -10.22 8.04
N ARG A 32 -3.55 -10.07 8.85
CA ARG A 32 -3.46 -10.06 10.32
C ARG A 32 -3.05 -11.41 10.88
N GLU A 33 -3.56 -12.52 10.34
CA GLU A 33 -3.19 -13.87 10.76
C GLU A 33 -1.70 -14.17 10.53
N LEU A 34 -1.17 -13.78 9.37
CA LEU A 34 0.26 -13.92 9.05
C LEU A 34 1.15 -13.12 10.02
N VAL A 35 0.69 -11.94 10.44
CA VAL A 35 1.43 -11.09 11.39
C VAL A 35 1.39 -11.68 12.80
N LYS A 36 0.25 -12.22 13.25
CA LYS A 36 0.12 -12.91 14.55
C LYS A 36 1.10 -14.09 14.67
N GLN A 37 1.34 -14.81 13.57
CA GLN A 37 2.33 -15.90 13.52
C GLN A 37 3.78 -15.40 13.57
N SER A 38 4.01 -14.11 13.30
CA SER A 38 5.31 -13.47 13.45
C SER A 38 5.38 -12.69 14.77
N GLU A 39 5.77 -13.35 15.85
CA GLU A 39 5.95 -12.76 17.19
C GLU A 39 6.89 -11.51 17.26
N LYS A 40 7.48 -11.09 16.14
CA LYS A 40 8.57 -10.11 16.05
C LYS A 40 8.22 -8.79 15.38
N LEU A 41 7.00 -8.58 14.89
CA LEU A 41 6.62 -7.29 14.29
C LEU A 41 6.07 -6.33 15.36
N LYS A 42 6.97 -5.69 16.12
CA LYS A 42 6.64 -4.50 16.91
C LYS A 42 6.40 -3.32 15.95
N GLY A 43 5.17 -2.83 15.83
CA GLY A 43 4.86 -1.65 15.00
C GLY A 43 3.36 -1.46 14.73
N HIS A 44 3.01 -0.34 14.10
CA HIS A 44 1.65 -0.08 13.62
C HIS A 44 1.29 -1.04 12.49
N HIS A 45 0.26 -1.84 12.71
CA HIS A 45 -0.33 -2.69 11.69
C HIS A 45 -1.22 -1.86 10.77
N PRO A 46 -1.32 -2.22 9.48
CA PRO A 46 -2.31 -1.60 8.60
C PRO A 46 -3.71 -1.94 9.07
N ASP A 47 -4.61 -0.96 8.99
CA ASP A 47 -6.03 -1.13 9.30
C ASP A 47 -6.69 -2.04 8.28
N GLN A 48 -6.36 -1.83 7.00
CA GLN A 48 -6.80 -2.65 5.87
C GLN A 48 -5.64 -3.01 4.95
N VAL A 49 -5.74 -4.18 4.31
CA VAL A 49 -4.80 -4.65 3.30
C VAL A 49 -5.55 -5.11 2.07
N PHE A 50 -5.27 -4.48 0.94
CA PHE A 50 -5.78 -4.91 -0.35
C PHE A 50 -4.67 -5.54 -1.17
N LYS A 51 -5.01 -6.54 -1.97
CA LYS A 51 -4.05 -7.19 -2.85
C LYS A 51 -4.71 -7.57 -4.17
N ASN A 52 -3.96 -7.36 -5.23
CA ASN A 52 -4.22 -7.97 -6.53
C ASN A 52 -2.94 -8.72 -6.97
N ASN A 53 -2.88 -9.19 -8.21
CA ASN A 53 -1.72 -9.92 -8.71
C ASN A 53 -0.46 -9.04 -8.80
N LYS A 54 -0.61 -7.75 -9.08
CA LYS A 54 0.51 -6.82 -9.29
C LYS A 54 0.89 -6.03 -8.04
N TYR A 55 -0.04 -5.77 -7.14
CA TYR A 55 0.13 -4.79 -6.08
C TYR A 55 -0.39 -5.30 -4.74
N ILE A 56 0.27 -4.83 -3.69
CA ILE A 56 -0.20 -4.91 -2.31
C ILE A 56 -0.35 -3.48 -1.84
N VAL A 57 -1.51 -3.17 -1.27
CA VAL A 57 -1.88 -1.86 -0.75
C VAL A 57 -2.17 -2.01 0.74
N GLN A 58 -1.60 -1.13 1.55
CA GLN A 58 -1.83 -1.09 2.99
C GLN A 58 -2.36 0.28 3.39
N ILE A 59 -3.42 0.29 4.18
CA ILE A 59 -4.13 1.50 4.58
C ILE A 59 -3.93 1.72 6.08
N PHE A 60 -3.66 2.97 6.44
CA PHE A 60 -3.52 3.43 7.82
C PHE A 60 -4.39 4.68 8.00
N HIS A 61 -5.36 4.63 8.91
CA HIS A 61 -6.27 5.73 9.20
C HIS A 61 -5.71 6.66 10.28
N ASP A 62 -6.41 7.78 10.50
CA ASP A 62 -6.19 8.72 11.60
C ASP A 62 -4.76 9.29 11.68
N ILE A 63 -4.09 9.42 10.53
CA ILE A 63 -2.75 9.99 10.45
C ILE A 63 -2.83 11.51 10.49
N LYS A 64 -2.47 12.09 11.64
CA LYS A 64 -2.40 13.55 11.81
C LYS A 64 -1.15 14.11 11.13
N ARG A 65 -1.32 15.11 10.26
CA ARG A 65 -0.22 15.85 9.63
C ARG A 65 -0.63 17.29 9.34
N LYS A 66 0.18 18.26 9.77
CA LYS A 66 -0.01 19.69 9.50
C LYS A 66 -1.44 20.20 9.79
N GLY A 67 -2.08 19.72 10.85
CA GLY A 67 -3.42 20.15 11.26
C GLY A 67 -4.60 19.37 10.64
N SER A 68 -4.36 18.57 9.59
CA SER A 68 -5.38 17.69 8.99
C SER A 68 -5.20 16.22 9.41
N VAL A 69 -6.27 15.44 9.22
CA VAL A 69 -6.28 13.99 9.45
C VAL A 69 -6.39 13.28 8.11
N TYR A 70 -5.49 12.32 7.86
CA TYR A 70 -5.39 11.61 6.61
C TYR A 70 -5.56 10.10 6.79
N THR A 71 -6.10 9.47 5.76
CA THR A 71 -5.85 8.07 5.46
C THR A 71 -4.55 7.99 4.64
N ARG A 72 -3.52 7.37 5.20
CA ARG A 72 -2.24 7.12 4.52
C ARG A 72 -2.27 5.76 3.84
N VAL A 73 -1.90 5.72 2.57
CA VAL A 73 -1.92 4.52 1.73
C VAL A 73 -0.52 4.20 1.26
N MET A 74 -0.04 2.99 1.56
CA MET A 74 1.20 2.44 1.04
C MET A 74 0.90 1.52 -0.13
N VAL A 75 1.63 1.67 -1.23
CA VAL A 75 1.58 0.79 -2.39
C VAL A 75 2.95 0.18 -2.62
N ARG A 76 2.98 -1.14 -2.84
CA ARG A 76 4.17 -1.85 -3.30
C ARG A 76 3.82 -2.85 -4.39
N ARG A 77 4.74 -3.04 -5.33
CA ARG A 77 4.63 -4.11 -6.32
C ARG A 77 4.88 -5.47 -5.69
N SER A 78 4.20 -6.49 -6.23
CA SER A 78 4.37 -7.89 -5.84
C SER A 78 5.79 -8.41 -6.11
N ASP A 79 6.52 -7.78 -7.04
CA ASP A 79 7.92 -8.05 -7.37
C ASP A 79 8.92 -7.07 -6.71
N ALA A 80 8.47 -6.22 -5.78
CA ALA A 80 9.33 -5.25 -5.07
C ALA A 80 10.16 -4.29 -5.95
N LYS A 81 9.89 -4.21 -7.27
CA LYS A 81 10.48 -3.20 -8.15
C LYS A 81 9.79 -1.85 -7.98
N ALA A 82 10.38 -0.82 -8.56
CA ALA A 82 9.80 0.52 -8.61
C ALA A 82 8.48 0.53 -9.42
N ILE A 83 7.59 1.44 -9.03
CA ILE A 83 6.39 1.77 -9.79
C ILE A 83 6.78 2.88 -10.76
N TYR A 84 6.62 2.63 -12.06
CA TYR A 84 7.04 3.56 -13.11
C TYR A 84 5.87 4.33 -13.72
N SER A 85 4.64 3.86 -13.55
CA SER A 85 3.44 4.43 -14.15
C SER A 85 2.59 5.11 -13.09
N TRP A 86 2.36 6.41 -13.26
CA TRP A 86 1.40 7.15 -12.45
C TRP A 86 -0.03 6.59 -12.62
N GLN A 87 -0.36 6.11 -13.82
CA GLN A 87 -1.66 5.52 -14.14
C GLN A 87 -1.98 4.31 -13.26
N ASP A 88 -0.96 3.53 -12.85
CA ASP A 88 -1.16 2.44 -11.89
C ASP A 88 -1.61 2.98 -10.53
N LEU A 89 -0.98 4.05 -10.02
CA LEU A 89 -1.39 4.67 -8.75
C LEU A 89 -2.78 5.31 -8.85
N TYR A 90 -3.09 5.97 -9.97
CA TYR A 90 -4.40 6.54 -10.24
C TYR A 90 -5.49 5.45 -10.26
N ARG A 91 -5.24 4.34 -10.97
CA ARG A 91 -6.15 3.20 -11.02
C ARG A 91 -6.34 2.54 -9.66
N ILE A 92 -5.26 2.38 -8.88
CA ILE A 92 -5.32 1.85 -7.51
C ILE A 92 -6.21 2.72 -6.62
N LYS A 93 -6.02 4.05 -6.67
CA LYS A 93 -6.86 4.99 -5.94
C LYS A 93 -8.33 4.80 -6.32
N ASN A 94 -8.64 4.80 -7.62
CA ASN A 94 -10.02 4.68 -8.10
C ASN A 94 -10.67 3.35 -7.70
N GLU A 95 -9.95 2.23 -7.84
CA GLU A 95 -10.49 0.90 -7.52
C GLU A 95 -10.78 0.73 -6.02
N ILE A 96 -10.05 1.40 -5.13
CA ILE A 96 -10.16 1.22 -3.68
C ILE A 96 -11.02 2.30 -3.02
N PHE A 97 -10.89 3.55 -3.46
CA PHE A 97 -11.51 4.70 -2.80
C PHE A 97 -12.57 5.39 -3.65
N GLY A 98 -12.69 5.07 -4.94
CA GLY A 98 -13.61 5.76 -5.85
C GLY A 98 -12.93 6.82 -6.72
N GLU A 99 -13.63 7.18 -7.80
CA GLU A 99 -13.10 8.05 -8.86
C GLU A 99 -12.98 9.51 -8.40
N GLU A 100 -13.94 9.99 -7.60
CA GLU A 100 -14.05 11.38 -7.15
C GLU A 100 -13.16 11.74 -5.94
N ILE A 101 -12.43 10.77 -5.38
CA ILE A 101 -11.54 11.02 -4.25
C ILE A 101 -10.23 11.65 -4.71
N GLU A 102 -9.81 12.75 -4.09
CA GLU A 102 -8.49 13.34 -4.32
C GLU A 102 -7.43 12.65 -3.46
N ALA A 103 -6.27 12.37 -4.07
CA ALA A 103 -5.11 11.82 -3.37
C ALA A 103 -3.87 12.70 -3.57
N ILE A 104 -3.13 12.91 -2.49
CA ILE A 104 -1.95 13.76 -2.44
C ILE A 104 -0.72 12.90 -2.18
N GLN A 105 0.36 13.11 -2.94
CA GLN A 105 1.67 12.54 -2.63
C GLN A 105 2.56 13.61 -1.99
N PHE A 106 3.08 13.33 -0.80
CA PHE A 106 4.03 14.22 -0.14
C PHE A 106 5.46 13.77 -0.42
N MET A 107 6.28 14.68 -0.90
CA MET A 107 7.73 14.50 -0.91
C MET A 107 8.28 15.04 0.41
N PRO A 108 8.88 14.20 1.27
CA PRO A 108 9.38 14.66 2.57
C PRO A 108 10.64 15.52 2.41
N PRO A 109 10.96 16.38 3.40
CA PRO A 109 12.29 16.95 3.53
C PRO A 109 13.35 15.85 3.53
N LYS A 110 14.54 16.14 2.98
CA LYS A 110 15.65 15.17 2.91
C LYS A 110 16.01 14.56 4.28
N SER A 111 15.90 15.34 5.35
CA SER A 111 16.14 14.91 6.74
C SER A 111 15.14 13.86 7.25
N GLU A 112 13.97 13.76 6.64
CA GLU A 112 12.89 12.85 7.01
C GLU A 112 12.73 11.70 6.00
N LEU A 113 13.51 11.70 4.91
CA LEU A 113 13.43 10.68 3.88
C LEU A 113 14.01 9.35 4.38
N ILE A 114 13.19 8.31 4.34
CA ILE A 114 13.60 6.92 4.55
C ILE A 114 13.54 6.20 3.20
N ASP A 115 14.68 6.11 2.53
CA ASP A 115 14.82 5.42 1.24
C ASP A 115 15.41 4.01 1.43
N ALA A 116 14.56 3.08 1.89
CA ALA A 116 14.97 1.70 2.18
C ALA A 116 14.33 0.66 1.25
N ALA A 117 13.26 1.03 0.53
CA ALA A 117 12.49 0.13 -0.32
C ALA A 117 11.64 0.92 -1.33
N ASN A 118 11.26 0.25 -2.44
CA ASN A 118 10.33 0.76 -3.45
C ASN A 118 8.87 0.77 -2.93
N LEU A 119 8.61 1.58 -1.90
CA LEU A 119 7.30 1.81 -1.31
C LEU A 119 6.83 3.20 -1.70
N TYR A 120 5.61 3.27 -2.22
CA TYR A 120 5.01 4.51 -2.67
C TYR A 120 3.86 4.87 -1.75
N TRP A 121 3.69 6.16 -1.49
CA TRP A 121 2.72 6.63 -0.50
C TRP A 121 1.86 7.73 -1.09
N PHE A 122 0.56 7.61 -0.91
CA PHE A 122 -0.38 8.72 -1.12
C PHE A 122 -1.31 8.86 0.08
N PHE A 123 -1.94 10.01 0.18
CA PHE A 123 -2.72 10.43 1.33
C PHE A 123 -4.07 10.95 0.85
N ILE A 124 -5.13 10.55 1.54
CA ILE A 124 -6.49 11.03 1.29
C ILE A 124 -6.94 11.72 2.56
N GLU A 125 -7.45 12.95 2.45
CA GLU A 125 -7.98 13.64 3.62
C GLU A 125 -9.24 12.94 4.12
N GLN A 126 -9.31 12.66 5.42
CA GLN A 126 -10.35 11.80 5.99
C GLN A 126 -11.76 12.40 5.84
N ASN A 127 -11.87 13.72 5.69
CA ASN A 127 -13.14 14.40 5.49
C ASN A 127 -13.80 14.01 4.16
N GLN A 128 -13.03 13.72 3.12
CA GLN A 128 -13.55 13.26 1.83
C GLN A 128 -14.25 11.89 1.97
N LEU A 129 -13.67 11.00 2.78
CA LEU A 129 -14.19 9.66 3.03
C LEU A 129 -15.41 9.63 3.96
N LYS A 130 -15.68 10.73 4.68
CA LYS A 130 -16.84 10.85 5.56
C LYS A 130 -18.06 11.47 4.85
N GLY A 131 -17.84 12.12 3.71
CA GLY A 131 -18.88 12.83 2.93
C GLY A 131 -19.77 11.93 2.08
N GLU A 132 -19.51 10.63 1.99
CA GLU A 132 -20.33 9.65 1.25
C GLU A 132 -21.45 9.02 2.10
N LYS A 133 -21.99 9.74 3.09
CA LYS A 133 -23.16 9.32 3.87
C LYS A 133 -24.40 10.12 3.54
#